data_AF-A0AAD5SX37-F1
#
_entry.id   AF-A0AAD5SX37-F1
#
_cell.length_a   1.000
_cell.length_b   1.000
_cell.length_c   1.000
_cell.angle_alpha   90.00
_cell.angle_beta   90.00
_cell.angle_gamma   90.00
#
_symmetry.space_group_name_H-M   'P 1'
#
loop_
_entity.id
_entity.type
_entity.pdbx_description
1 polymer ?
#
loop_
_entity_poly.entity_id
_entity_poly.type
_entity_poly.pdbx_seq_one_letter_code
_entity_poly.pdbx_strand_id
1 'polypeptide(L)'
;MDPAQIPDILDPPLLRSPLYSADAMVLLAPHLIDAISVGLPDVIRSMLIDSFIFFHSPTNTFRMHGTGLPQSSPGSQTQRKLLAIGYTVQEILVTEQSYFQELGIIKNIIKKKLIDAKIITQFSINAIFGGIDELYDLHNKILDELMEACSLESWIPEKSVIGDIFLKHVQEFERAYVVYIDGKKNSDDTIEKEAASTENNGQFKTFLSQCLRSRETKFTDLKELLLRPMQRTTRYPLLLRELYKRTPDDHPDKEFIKEAVDTMSEIANKVDKKLQSIQHIAQLFQAQRETRDCPATLINDKRRCLMEMEAVDPKNSNIKYKLFLCSDLLMVTLVELKAVGGLFANRTPTVAAGGPGGPGSGGRRKFKFVRWIDLADISDTIDDPTAELLRIRMEQPGNDSLSTPVMTNGQPFSLAVEFKMDTQAHGAAQRRGDFIRTLRNEIKMHKKKKAGEIVENNDFE
;
A
#
# COMPACT_ATOMS: atom_id res chain seq x y z
N MET A 1 46.60 -27.89 53.64
CA MET A 1 47.05 -27.39 52.33
C MET A 1 45.93 -27.73 51.36
N ASP A 2 44.81 -27.01 51.43
CA ASP A 2 44.57 -25.61 51.01
C ASP A 2 44.30 -25.55 49.49
N PRO A 3 43.03 -25.35 49.06
CA PRO A 3 42.64 -25.33 47.65
C PRO A 3 43.01 -24.02 46.92
N ALA A 4 44.12 -23.40 47.32
CA ALA A 4 44.65 -22.18 46.72
C ALA A 4 45.97 -22.47 46.04
N GLN A 5 45.93 -22.89 44.76
CA GLN A 5 46.97 -22.66 43.73
C GLN A 5 46.64 -23.41 42.44
N ILE A 6 45.82 -22.79 41.59
CA ILE A 6 45.92 -22.96 40.14
C ILE A 6 46.12 -21.53 39.58
N PRO A 7 47.19 -21.27 38.81
CA PRO A 7 47.51 -19.94 38.34
C PRO A 7 46.50 -19.46 37.28
N ASP A 8 45.99 -18.26 37.51
CA ASP A 8 45.02 -17.54 36.69
C ASP A 8 45.71 -17.01 35.43
N ILE A 9 45.88 -17.86 34.41
CA ILE A 9 46.36 -17.46 33.08
C ILE A 9 45.57 -18.22 32.02
N LEU A 10 44.43 -17.64 31.60
CA LEU A 10 43.97 -17.52 30.19
C LEU A 10 42.51 -17.08 30.16
N ASP A 11 42.26 -15.79 30.40
CA ASP A 11 41.09 -15.12 29.83
C ASP A 11 41.57 -14.24 28.66
N PRO A 12 41.29 -14.59 27.40
CA PRO A 12 41.61 -13.74 26.28
C PRO A 12 40.72 -12.48 26.31
N PRO A 13 41.22 -11.31 25.87
CA PRO A 13 40.50 -10.03 25.96
C PRO A 13 39.27 -9.90 25.01
N LEU A 14 38.77 -11.00 24.45
CA LEU A 14 37.73 -11.01 23.42
C LEU A 14 36.29 -11.06 23.95
N LEU A 15 36.06 -11.14 25.26
CA LEU A 15 34.72 -11.13 25.87
C LEU A 15 34.31 -9.78 26.49
N ARG A 16 35.01 -8.69 26.17
CA ARG A 16 34.59 -7.31 26.50
C ARG A 16 34.05 -6.53 25.30
N SER A 17 33.65 -7.22 24.22
CA SER A 17 32.85 -6.56 23.19
C SER A 17 31.41 -6.38 23.69
N PRO A 18 30.85 -5.16 23.67
CA PRO A 18 29.43 -4.91 24.00
C PRO A 18 28.45 -5.72 23.14
N LEU A 19 28.92 -6.34 22.05
CA LEU A 19 28.14 -7.14 21.11
C LEU A 19 27.76 -8.55 21.63
N TYR A 20 28.33 -9.01 22.75
CA TYR A 20 28.09 -10.37 23.28
C TYR A 20 27.58 -10.41 24.73
N SER A 21 27.02 -9.32 25.26
CA SER A 21 26.34 -9.34 26.55
C SER A 21 24.95 -10.00 26.44
N ALA A 22 24.38 -10.46 27.56
CA ALA A 22 23.00 -10.95 27.60
C ALA A 22 21.97 -9.89 27.15
N ASP A 23 22.28 -8.60 27.36
CA ASP A 23 21.48 -7.48 26.86
C ASP A 23 21.61 -7.33 25.32
N ALA A 24 22.78 -7.66 24.74
CA ALA A 24 23.00 -7.71 23.28
C ALA A 24 22.25 -8.87 22.59
N MET A 25 22.00 -9.97 23.30
CA MET A 25 21.16 -11.07 22.79
C MET A 25 19.68 -10.68 22.71
N VAL A 26 19.20 -9.77 23.59
CA VAL A 26 17.87 -9.14 23.47
C VAL A 26 17.84 -8.12 22.32
N LEU A 27 18.96 -7.45 22.02
CA LEU A 27 19.14 -6.54 20.88
C LEU A 27 19.11 -7.23 19.50
N LEU A 28 19.33 -8.54 19.42
CA LEU A 28 19.22 -9.32 18.17
C LEU A 28 17.79 -9.83 17.88
N ALA A 29 16.85 -9.63 18.81
CA ALA A 29 15.46 -10.06 18.67
C ALA A 29 14.67 -9.43 17.50
N PRO A 30 14.96 -8.22 16.97
CA PRO A 30 14.20 -7.68 15.83
C PRO A 30 14.28 -8.57 14.59
N HIS A 31 15.43 -9.23 14.39
CA HIS A 31 15.68 -10.08 13.23
C HIS A 31 14.97 -11.45 13.30
N LEU A 32 14.50 -11.86 14.49
CA LEU A 32 13.75 -13.11 14.68
C LEU A 32 12.27 -12.93 14.30
N ILE A 33 11.70 -11.72 14.48
CA ILE A 33 10.29 -11.43 14.18
C ILE A 33 10.06 -11.24 12.67
N ASP A 34 11.02 -10.63 11.96
CA ASP A 34 11.01 -10.56 10.50
C ASP A 34 11.12 -11.97 9.87
N ALA A 35 11.79 -12.91 10.53
CA ALA A 35 11.86 -14.31 10.09
C ALA A 35 10.57 -15.11 10.37
N ILE A 36 9.81 -14.77 11.43
CA ILE A 36 8.59 -15.50 11.82
C ILE A 36 7.34 -14.96 11.09
N SER A 37 7.33 -13.68 10.69
CA SER A 37 6.15 -13.03 10.08
C SER A 37 5.87 -13.45 8.63
N VAL A 38 6.82 -14.09 7.95
CA VAL A 38 6.76 -14.40 6.51
C VAL A 38 5.93 -15.67 6.20
N GLY A 39 5.43 -16.37 7.22
CA GLY A 39 4.73 -17.66 7.06
C GLY A 39 3.31 -17.77 7.62
N LEU A 40 2.70 -16.70 8.15
CA LEU A 40 1.44 -16.81 8.92
C LEU A 40 0.22 -16.20 8.19
N PRO A 41 -0.98 -16.82 8.31
CA PRO A 41 -2.23 -16.28 7.75
C PRO A 41 -2.62 -14.89 8.29
N ASP A 42 -3.30 -14.07 7.47
CA ASP A 42 -3.59 -12.65 7.71
C ASP A 42 -4.30 -12.34 9.05
N VAL A 43 -5.13 -13.25 9.55
CA VAL A 43 -5.82 -13.08 10.85
C VAL A 43 -4.82 -13.08 12.02
N ILE A 44 -3.80 -13.94 11.97
CA ILE A 44 -2.75 -14.05 13.01
C ILE A 44 -1.78 -12.86 12.90
N ARG A 45 -1.56 -12.34 11.69
CA ARG A 45 -0.78 -11.11 11.46
C ARG A 45 -1.46 -9.89 12.11
N SER A 46 -2.79 -9.76 12.01
CA SER A 46 -3.52 -8.69 12.70
C SER A 46 -3.50 -8.84 14.23
N MET A 47 -3.63 -10.07 14.74
CA MET A 47 -3.54 -10.35 16.18
C MET A 47 -2.14 -10.10 16.75
N LEU A 48 -1.08 -10.34 15.98
CA LEU A 48 0.29 -10.03 16.38
C LEU A 48 0.57 -8.53 16.36
N ILE A 49 0.03 -7.78 15.41
CA ILE A 49 0.09 -6.31 15.39
C ILE A 49 -0.64 -5.73 16.62
N ASP A 50 -1.82 -6.24 16.94
CA ASP A 50 -2.58 -5.82 18.13
C ASP A 50 -1.91 -6.26 19.45
N SER A 51 -1.27 -7.43 19.49
CA SER A 51 -0.48 -7.90 20.64
C SER A 51 0.84 -7.11 20.80
N PHE A 52 1.41 -6.62 19.71
CA PHE A 52 2.62 -5.78 19.71
C PHE A 52 2.31 -4.38 20.25
N ILE A 53 1.13 -3.82 19.93
CA ILE A 53 0.58 -2.62 20.56
C ILE A 53 0.30 -2.85 22.06
N PHE A 54 -0.15 -4.06 22.42
CA PHE A 54 -0.43 -4.41 23.82
C PHE A 54 0.84 -4.59 24.68
N PHE A 55 1.93 -5.15 24.14
CA PHE A 55 3.20 -5.33 24.87
C PHE A 55 4.04 -4.04 24.99
N HIS A 56 3.80 -3.04 24.14
CA HIS A 56 4.50 -1.74 24.17
C HIS A 56 3.63 -0.58 24.67
N SER A 57 2.49 -0.86 25.30
CA SER A 57 1.77 0.12 26.12
C SER A 57 2.53 0.34 27.44
N PRO A 58 2.80 1.59 27.88
CA PRO A 58 3.61 1.86 29.07
C PRO A 58 2.96 1.45 30.41
N THR A 59 1.80 0.80 30.41
CA THR A 59 1.04 0.51 31.64
C THR A 59 1.20 -0.89 32.21
N ASN A 60 1.97 -1.80 31.60
CA ASN A 60 2.22 -3.13 32.15
C ASN A 60 3.66 -3.31 32.65
N THR A 61 4.03 -2.53 33.67
CA THR A 61 5.14 -2.93 34.55
C THR A 61 4.68 -4.12 35.39
N PHE A 62 5.26 -5.29 35.13
CA PHE A 62 5.15 -6.47 35.98
C PHE A 62 5.52 -6.08 37.42
N ARG A 63 4.51 -6.04 38.30
CA ARG A 63 4.62 -5.59 39.68
C ARG A 63 5.28 -6.68 40.52
N MET A 64 6.61 -6.72 40.56
CA MET A 64 7.31 -7.45 41.62
C MET A 64 7.21 -6.67 42.92
N HIS A 65 6.50 -7.23 43.90
CA HIS A 65 6.43 -6.73 45.27
C HIS A 65 7.79 -6.80 45.97
N GLY A 66 8.21 -5.66 46.56
CA GLY A 66 9.05 -5.52 47.76
C GLY A 66 10.47 -6.08 47.71
N THR A 67 11.54 -5.40 48.12
CA THR A 67 11.72 -4.23 48.97
C THR A 67 13.19 -3.78 48.83
N GLY A 68 13.42 -2.46 48.73
CA GLY A 68 14.75 -1.84 48.92
C GLY A 68 15.24 -1.02 47.72
N LEU A 69 14.71 0.20 47.54
CA LEU A 69 15.29 1.20 46.63
C LEU A 69 16.43 1.95 47.35
N PRO A 70 17.66 1.99 46.81
CA PRO A 70 18.54 3.12 47.05
C PRO A 70 18.07 4.28 46.17
N GLN A 71 17.92 5.48 46.76
CA GLN A 71 17.60 6.70 46.01
C GLN A 71 18.64 6.92 44.91
N SER A 72 18.20 6.98 43.65
CA SER A 72 19.08 7.14 42.49
C SER A 72 19.50 8.61 42.30
N SER A 73 20.81 8.86 42.26
CA SER A 73 21.41 10.18 42.03
C SER A 73 20.99 10.79 40.67
N PRO A 74 20.78 12.12 40.59
CA PRO A 74 20.31 12.80 39.37
C PRO A 74 21.20 12.59 38.13
N GLY A 75 22.50 12.32 38.31
CA GLY A 75 23.42 11.98 37.20
C GLY A 75 23.08 10.69 36.45
N SER A 76 22.34 9.75 37.06
CA SER A 76 22.00 8.46 36.42
C SER A 76 20.82 8.59 35.44
N GLN A 77 19.90 9.53 35.67
CA GLN A 77 18.72 9.71 34.84
C GLN A 77 19.05 10.46 33.54
N THR A 78 19.89 11.49 33.61
CA THR A 78 20.36 12.22 32.42
C THR A 78 21.18 11.32 31.50
N GLN A 79 22.11 10.52 32.05
CA GLN A 79 22.89 9.56 31.27
C GLN A 79 22.00 8.55 30.54
N ARG A 80 20.96 8.03 31.20
CA ARG A 80 19.99 7.10 30.58
C ARG A 80 19.22 7.74 29.42
N LYS A 81 18.82 9.01 29.54
CA LYS A 81 18.13 9.74 28.47
C LYS A 81 19.03 9.91 27.25
N LEU A 82 20.28 10.31 27.46
CA LEU A 82 21.26 10.49 26.38
C LEU A 82 21.58 9.18 25.65
N LEU A 83 21.72 8.08 26.40
CA LEU A 83 21.85 6.75 25.82
C LEU A 83 20.62 6.37 24.99
N ALA A 84 19.41 6.66 25.47
CA ALA A 84 18.16 6.37 24.76
C ALA A 84 18.03 7.13 23.42
N ILE A 85 18.51 8.39 23.37
CA ILE A 85 18.61 9.18 22.13
C ILE A 85 19.59 8.50 21.17
N GLY A 86 20.80 8.19 21.64
CA GLY A 86 21.81 7.49 20.84
C GLY A 86 21.31 6.16 20.27
N TYR A 87 20.54 5.38 21.04
CA TYR A 87 19.94 4.14 20.54
C TYR A 87 18.93 4.36 19.41
N THR A 88 18.06 5.38 19.52
CA THR A 88 17.09 5.68 18.46
C THR A 88 17.78 6.17 17.20
N VAL A 89 18.81 7.00 17.32
CA VAL A 89 19.58 7.45 16.15
C VAL A 89 20.33 6.29 15.49
N GLN A 90 20.92 5.40 16.29
CA GLN A 90 21.54 4.19 15.77
C GLN A 90 20.53 3.27 15.06
N GLU A 91 19.31 3.14 15.58
CA GLU A 91 18.23 2.41 14.92
C GLU A 91 17.87 3.03 13.55
N ILE A 92 17.77 4.36 13.48
CA ILE A 92 17.53 5.07 12.20
C ILE A 92 18.64 4.72 11.19
N LEU A 93 19.91 4.86 11.60
CA LEU A 93 21.06 4.59 10.74
C LEU A 93 21.11 3.12 10.28
N VAL A 94 21.01 2.17 11.20
CA VAL A 94 21.12 0.73 10.89
C VAL A 94 19.97 0.29 9.98
N THR A 95 18.75 0.77 10.25
CA THR A 95 17.61 0.43 9.40
C THR A 95 17.69 1.11 8.03
N GLU A 96 18.29 2.30 7.93
CA GLU A 96 18.57 2.95 6.64
C GLU A 96 19.62 2.17 5.84
N GLN A 97 20.70 1.74 6.49
CA GLN A 97 21.72 0.90 5.87
C GLN A 97 21.13 -0.41 5.33
N SER A 98 20.28 -1.09 6.11
CA SER A 98 19.61 -2.30 5.67
C SER A 98 18.70 -2.05 4.47
N TYR A 99 17.95 -0.95 4.49
CA TYR A 99 17.07 -0.57 3.39
C TYR A 99 17.84 -0.21 2.11
N PHE A 100 18.93 0.55 2.23
CA PHE A 100 19.81 0.87 1.11
C PHE A 100 20.45 -0.38 0.49
N GLN A 101 20.84 -1.35 1.32
CA GLN A 101 21.31 -2.65 0.83
C GLN A 101 20.22 -3.38 0.03
N GLU A 102 18.96 -3.34 0.47
CA GLU A 102 17.84 -3.92 -0.26
C GLU A 102 17.60 -3.23 -1.62
N LEU A 103 17.67 -1.90 -1.67
CA LEU A 103 17.66 -1.17 -2.94
C LEU A 103 18.84 -1.59 -3.85
N GLY A 104 20.02 -1.81 -3.26
CA GLY A 104 21.20 -2.33 -3.95
C GLY A 104 20.99 -3.73 -4.52
N ILE A 105 20.28 -4.62 -3.82
CA ILE A 105 19.89 -5.93 -4.35
C ILE A 105 19.00 -5.76 -5.58
N ILE A 106 18.00 -4.88 -5.52
CA ILE A 106 17.08 -4.64 -6.64
C ILE A 106 17.84 -4.09 -7.86
N LYS A 107 18.63 -3.01 -7.68
CA LYS A 107 19.33 -2.29 -8.76
C LYS A 107 20.56 -3.04 -9.26
N ASN A 108 21.51 -3.34 -8.37
CA ASN A 108 22.85 -3.78 -8.74
C ASN A 108 22.95 -5.30 -8.95
N ILE A 109 22.00 -6.07 -8.42
CA ILE A 109 21.98 -7.54 -8.56
C ILE A 109 20.87 -7.96 -9.53
N ILE A 110 19.60 -7.72 -9.19
CA ILE A 110 18.48 -8.28 -9.96
C ILE A 110 18.35 -7.59 -11.33
N LYS A 111 18.17 -6.25 -11.34
CA LYS A 111 18.02 -5.47 -12.58
C LYS A 111 19.24 -5.64 -13.48
N LYS A 112 20.46 -5.54 -12.93
CA LYS A 112 21.69 -5.77 -13.69
C LYS A 112 21.75 -7.15 -14.32
N LYS A 113 21.47 -8.23 -13.57
CA LYS A 113 21.46 -9.60 -14.13
C LYS A 113 20.43 -9.76 -15.26
N LEU A 114 19.26 -9.13 -15.16
CA LEU A 114 18.25 -9.15 -16.23
C LEU A 114 18.73 -8.44 -17.51
N ILE A 115 19.42 -7.30 -17.36
CA ILE A 115 20.03 -6.56 -18.48
C ILE A 115 21.12 -7.41 -19.13
N ASP A 116 22.08 -7.91 -18.33
CA ASP A 116 23.25 -8.64 -18.81
C ASP A 116 22.86 -9.95 -19.49
N ALA A 117 21.90 -10.68 -18.92
CA ALA A 117 21.42 -11.95 -19.46
C ALA A 117 20.41 -11.76 -20.62
N LYS A 118 19.95 -10.53 -20.89
CA LYS A 118 18.98 -10.19 -21.94
C LYS A 118 17.73 -11.08 -21.93
N ILE A 119 17.27 -11.42 -20.72
CA ILE A 119 16.14 -12.35 -20.52
C ILE A 119 14.81 -11.68 -20.94
N ILE A 120 14.70 -10.37 -20.76
CA ILE A 120 13.53 -9.56 -21.10
C ILE A 120 13.97 -8.28 -21.84
N THR A 121 13.04 -7.63 -22.52
CA THR A 121 13.34 -6.41 -23.28
C THR A 121 13.69 -5.25 -22.35
N GLN A 122 14.46 -4.27 -22.86
CA GLN A 122 14.77 -3.05 -22.08
C GLN A 122 13.49 -2.29 -21.70
N PHE A 123 12.46 -2.33 -22.54
CA PHE A 123 11.16 -1.75 -22.23
C PHE A 123 10.53 -2.41 -21.01
N SER A 124 10.52 -3.74 -20.95
CA SER A 124 10.02 -4.51 -19.81
C SER A 124 10.85 -4.26 -18.54
N ILE A 125 12.17 -4.13 -18.66
CA ILE A 125 13.06 -3.77 -17.53
C ILE A 125 12.68 -2.39 -16.98
N ASN A 126 12.52 -1.39 -17.84
CA ASN A 126 12.14 -0.04 -17.42
C ASN A 126 10.75 0.00 -16.78
N ALA A 127 9.81 -0.83 -17.26
CA ALA A 127 8.47 -0.93 -16.70
C ALA A 127 8.44 -1.64 -15.33
N ILE A 128 9.35 -2.59 -15.07
CA ILE A 128 9.45 -3.31 -13.79
C ILE A 128 10.18 -2.47 -12.73
N PHE A 129 11.28 -1.83 -13.11
CA PHE A 129 12.19 -1.14 -12.17
C PHE A 129 12.10 0.40 -12.24
N GLY A 130 11.00 0.94 -12.76
CA GLY A 130 10.81 2.39 -12.89
C GLY A 130 10.98 3.11 -11.55
N GLY A 131 11.82 4.15 -11.51
CA GLY A 131 12.10 4.96 -10.31
C GLY A 131 13.06 4.36 -9.29
N ILE A 132 13.57 3.13 -9.51
CA ILE A 132 14.52 2.49 -8.57
C ILE A 132 15.87 3.21 -8.53
N ASP A 133 16.34 3.76 -9.66
CA ASP A 133 17.64 4.42 -9.70
C ASP A 133 17.61 5.72 -8.89
N GLU A 134 16.54 6.50 -9.03
CA GLU A 134 16.29 7.75 -8.30
C GLU A 134 16.18 7.51 -6.80
N LEU A 135 15.47 6.45 -6.37
CA LEU A 135 15.41 6.05 -4.97
C LEU A 135 16.78 5.64 -4.44
N TYR A 136 17.52 4.83 -5.19
CA TYR A 136 18.86 4.40 -4.77
C TYR A 136 19.79 5.60 -4.56
N ASP A 137 19.77 6.56 -5.48
CA ASP A 137 20.65 7.73 -5.42
C ASP A 137 20.25 8.68 -4.28
N LEU A 138 18.95 8.85 -4.01
CA LEU A 138 18.46 9.59 -2.85
C LEU A 138 18.91 8.94 -1.53
N HIS A 139 18.64 7.65 -1.36
CA HIS A 139 18.93 6.95 -0.12
C HIS A 139 20.44 6.75 0.11
N ASN A 140 21.26 6.75 -0.95
CA ASN A 140 22.71 6.83 -0.79
C ASN A 140 23.13 8.14 -0.12
N LYS A 141 22.62 9.29 -0.57
CA LYS A 141 22.94 10.60 0.01
C LYS A 141 22.51 10.70 1.47
N ILE A 142 21.29 10.27 1.77
CA ILE A 142 20.76 10.28 3.14
C ILE A 142 21.62 9.38 4.03
N LEU A 143 21.99 8.19 3.55
CA LEU A 143 22.84 7.28 4.31
C LEU A 143 24.23 7.87 4.57
N ASP A 144 24.84 8.49 3.56
CA ASP A 144 26.15 9.14 3.69
C ASP A 144 26.10 10.26 4.77
N GLU A 145 25.09 11.12 4.73
CA GLU A 145 24.90 12.19 5.74
C GLU A 145 24.60 11.64 7.14
N LEU A 146 23.79 10.58 7.25
CA LEU A 146 23.54 9.90 8.52
C LEU A 146 24.82 9.27 9.07
N MET A 147 25.63 8.62 8.24
CA MET A 147 26.90 8.02 8.64
C MET A 147 27.89 9.07 9.14
N GLU A 148 27.98 10.22 8.47
CA GLU A 148 28.82 11.33 8.89
C GLU A 148 28.37 11.90 10.25
N ALA A 149 27.06 12.16 10.40
CA ALA A 149 26.48 12.69 11.63
C ALA A 149 26.59 11.73 12.81
N CYS A 150 26.52 10.41 12.58
CA CYS A 150 26.64 9.38 13.61
C CYS A 150 28.08 8.90 13.85
N SER A 151 29.07 9.47 13.16
CA SER A 151 30.47 9.06 13.32
C SER A 151 30.97 9.32 14.74
N LEU A 152 31.92 8.51 15.23
CA LEU A 152 32.48 8.66 16.58
C LEU A 152 33.13 10.03 16.83
N GLU A 153 33.55 10.71 15.77
CA GLU A 153 34.19 12.03 15.84
C GLU A 153 33.17 13.17 15.89
N SER A 154 32.00 12.99 15.28
CA SER A 154 30.97 14.03 15.14
C SER A 154 29.78 13.87 16.08
N TRP A 155 29.53 12.65 16.57
CA TRP A 155 28.35 12.34 17.37
C TRP A 155 28.51 12.80 18.83
N ILE A 156 27.66 13.74 19.23
CA ILE A 156 27.54 14.27 20.59
C ILE A 156 26.04 14.22 20.95
N PRO A 157 25.58 13.29 21.81
CA PRO A 157 24.16 13.10 22.12
C PRO A 157 23.40 14.35 22.58
N GLU A 158 24.10 15.34 23.13
CA GLU A 158 23.52 16.60 23.61
C GLU A 158 23.40 17.70 22.54
N LYS A 159 24.03 17.51 21.37
CA LYS A 159 24.20 18.58 20.37
C LYS A 159 23.99 18.15 18.93
N SER A 160 24.13 16.87 18.60
CA SER A 160 24.02 16.37 17.24
C SER A 160 22.61 16.59 16.68
N VAL A 161 22.54 17.04 15.43
CA VAL A 161 21.29 17.38 14.74
C VAL A 161 21.08 16.38 13.61
N ILE A 162 20.03 15.58 13.70
CA ILE A 162 19.66 14.54 12.72
C ILE A 162 18.37 14.93 11.97
N GLY A 163 17.47 15.71 12.57
CA GLY A 163 16.21 16.11 11.95
C GLY A 163 16.42 16.87 10.63
N ASP A 164 17.41 17.76 10.60
CA ASP A 164 17.77 18.60 9.44
C ASP A 164 18.17 17.78 8.19
N ILE A 165 18.72 16.57 8.36
CA ILE A 165 19.05 15.68 7.23
C ILE A 165 17.79 15.35 6.43
N PHE A 166 16.68 15.02 7.10
CA PHE A 166 15.43 14.70 6.41
C PHE A 166 14.80 15.92 5.75
N LEU A 167 14.92 17.09 6.38
CA LEU A 167 14.36 18.35 5.88
C LEU A 167 15.08 18.85 4.61
N LYS A 168 16.39 18.62 4.50
CA LYS A 168 17.17 18.97 3.30
C LYS A 168 16.72 18.26 2.03
N HIS A 169 16.24 17.02 2.15
CA HIS A 169 15.94 16.14 1.01
C HIS A 169 14.44 16.02 0.71
N VAL A 170 13.59 16.91 1.24
CA VAL A 170 12.12 16.82 1.09
C VAL A 170 11.69 16.80 -0.37
N GLN A 171 12.24 17.68 -1.19
CA GLN A 171 11.89 17.77 -2.61
C GLN A 171 12.33 16.53 -3.38
N GLU A 172 13.53 16.01 -3.08
CA GLU A 172 14.04 14.77 -3.65
C GLU A 172 13.21 13.55 -3.22
N PHE A 173 12.77 13.49 -1.96
CA PHE A 173 11.84 12.48 -1.46
C PHE A 173 10.55 12.48 -2.27
N GLU A 174 9.87 13.62 -2.38
CA GLU A 174 8.63 13.74 -3.14
C GLU A 174 8.83 13.30 -4.59
N ARG A 175 9.87 13.82 -5.25
CA ARG A 175 10.16 13.50 -6.65
C ARG A 175 10.47 12.02 -6.84
N ALA A 176 11.39 11.45 -6.07
CA ALA A 176 11.86 10.07 -6.27
C ALA A 176 10.72 9.07 -6.02
N TYR A 177 9.91 9.29 -4.98
CA TYR A 177 8.79 8.40 -4.68
C TYR A 177 7.64 8.53 -5.67
N VAL A 178 7.34 9.74 -6.20
CA VAL A 178 6.36 9.90 -7.28
C VAL A 178 6.77 9.11 -8.53
N VAL A 179 8.03 9.25 -8.97
CA VAL A 179 8.56 8.50 -10.12
C VAL A 179 8.49 7.00 -9.88
N TYR A 180 8.86 6.54 -8.68
CA TYR A 180 8.80 5.14 -8.32
C TYR A 180 7.37 4.58 -8.34
N ILE A 181 6.41 5.29 -7.77
CA ILE A 181 5.02 4.85 -7.70
C ILE A 181 4.39 4.80 -9.09
N ASP A 182 4.69 5.77 -9.96
CA ASP A 182 4.25 5.75 -11.35
C ASP A 182 4.85 4.58 -12.13
N GLY A 183 6.12 4.24 -11.88
CA GLY A 183 6.75 3.02 -12.41
C GLY A 183 6.07 1.75 -11.89
N LYS A 184 5.77 1.70 -10.58
CA LYS A 184 5.18 0.55 -9.91
C LYS A 184 3.81 0.17 -10.47
N LYS A 185 3.05 1.13 -11.03
CA LYS A 185 1.75 0.90 -11.71
C LYS A 185 1.78 -0.24 -12.73
N ASN A 186 2.85 -0.31 -13.53
CA ASN A 186 2.96 -1.28 -14.62
C ASN A 186 3.85 -2.47 -14.26
N SER A 187 4.55 -2.41 -13.13
CA SER A 187 5.53 -3.43 -12.74
C SER A 187 4.90 -4.81 -12.59
N ASP A 188 3.82 -4.94 -11.81
CA ASP A 188 3.25 -6.26 -11.50
C ASP A 188 2.65 -6.92 -12.75
N ASP A 189 1.92 -6.15 -13.55
CA ASP A 189 1.38 -6.55 -14.85
C ASP A 189 2.50 -6.99 -15.80
N THR A 190 3.63 -6.28 -15.83
CA THR A 190 4.76 -6.60 -16.70
C THR A 190 5.46 -7.87 -16.24
N ILE A 191 5.69 -8.03 -14.93
CA ILE A 191 6.23 -9.27 -14.35
C ILE A 191 5.34 -10.46 -14.74
N GLU A 192 4.02 -10.33 -14.62
CA GLU A 192 3.08 -11.39 -14.95
C GLU A 192 3.04 -11.70 -16.45
N LYS A 193 3.04 -10.68 -17.31
CA LYS A 193 3.09 -10.85 -18.76
C LYS A 193 4.37 -11.54 -19.21
N GLU A 194 5.53 -11.10 -18.72
CA GLU A 194 6.82 -11.72 -19.05
C GLU A 194 6.93 -13.15 -18.51
N ALA A 195 6.35 -13.42 -17.33
CA ALA A 195 6.32 -14.77 -16.75
C ALA A 195 5.36 -15.72 -17.50
N ALA A 196 4.30 -15.19 -18.13
CA ALA A 196 3.33 -15.94 -18.91
C ALA A 196 3.67 -16.05 -20.40
N SER A 197 4.60 -15.23 -20.91
CA SER A 197 4.97 -15.20 -22.32
C SER A 197 5.59 -16.51 -22.77
N THR A 198 5.04 -17.07 -23.85
CA THR A 198 5.52 -18.29 -24.49
C THR A 198 6.75 -18.09 -25.39
N GLU A 199 7.15 -16.84 -25.66
CA GLU A 199 8.34 -16.53 -26.48
C GLU A 199 9.64 -16.53 -25.64
N ASN A 200 9.56 -16.17 -24.35
CA ASN A 200 10.68 -16.24 -23.37
C ASN A 200 10.53 -17.43 -22.40
N ASN A 201 9.74 -18.42 -22.79
CA ASN A 201 9.11 -19.41 -21.91
C ASN A 201 10.13 -20.23 -21.11
N GLY A 202 10.25 -19.90 -19.83
CA GLY A 202 11.08 -20.60 -18.85
C GLY A 202 12.22 -19.76 -18.28
N GLN A 203 12.90 -18.91 -19.06
CA GLN A 203 14.10 -18.22 -18.57
C GLN A 203 13.78 -17.16 -17.51
N PHE A 204 12.79 -16.29 -17.75
CA PHE A 204 12.38 -15.28 -16.76
C PHE A 204 11.77 -15.92 -15.52
N LYS A 205 10.91 -16.93 -15.69
CA LYS A 205 10.33 -17.68 -14.55
C LYS A 205 11.40 -18.44 -13.75
N THR A 206 12.39 -19.01 -14.42
CA THR A 206 13.55 -19.66 -13.77
C THR A 206 14.39 -18.64 -13.05
N PHE A 207 14.63 -17.46 -13.65
CA PHE A 207 15.34 -16.37 -13.01
C PHE A 207 14.63 -15.89 -11.73
N LEU A 208 13.31 -15.67 -11.76
CA LEU A 208 12.53 -15.35 -10.56
C LEU A 208 12.64 -16.45 -9.49
N SER A 209 12.56 -17.71 -9.90
CA SER A 209 12.73 -18.86 -8.99
C SER A 209 14.15 -18.96 -8.42
N GLN A 210 15.17 -18.56 -9.18
CA GLN A 210 16.55 -18.49 -8.73
C GLN A 210 16.76 -17.34 -7.75
N CYS A 211 16.12 -16.18 -7.99
CA CYS A 211 16.11 -15.07 -7.04
C CYS A 211 15.52 -15.52 -5.69
N LEU A 212 14.41 -16.26 -5.67
CA LEU A 212 13.85 -16.79 -4.43
C LEU A 212 14.77 -17.79 -3.69
N ARG A 213 15.73 -18.40 -4.39
CA ARG A 213 16.67 -19.39 -3.83
C ARG A 213 18.05 -18.84 -3.56
N SER A 214 18.32 -17.59 -3.92
CA SER A 214 19.64 -16.99 -3.79
C SER A 214 19.80 -16.32 -2.42
N ARG A 215 20.97 -16.52 -1.81
CA ARG A 215 21.36 -15.80 -0.60
C ARG A 215 21.59 -14.31 -0.88
N GLU A 216 22.00 -13.96 -2.10
CA GLU A 216 22.28 -12.57 -2.52
C GLU A 216 21.01 -11.70 -2.52
N THR A 217 19.85 -12.31 -2.72
CA THR A 217 18.52 -11.69 -2.69
C THR A 217 17.79 -11.93 -1.37
N LYS A 218 18.50 -12.45 -0.35
CA LYS A 218 17.96 -12.83 0.96
C LYS A 218 16.74 -13.76 0.88
N PHE A 219 16.65 -14.60 -0.16
CA PHE A 219 15.52 -15.51 -0.42
C PHE A 219 14.17 -14.81 -0.59
N THR A 220 14.17 -13.53 -0.97
CA THR A 220 12.96 -12.70 -1.09
C THR A 220 12.45 -12.65 -2.53
N ASP A 221 11.12 -12.64 -2.70
CA ASP A 221 10.50 -12.50 -4.03
C ASP A 221 10.75 -11.10 -4.62
N LEU A 222 10.83 -11.01 -5.95
CA LEU A 222 10.98 -9.71 -6.62
C LEU A 222 9.82 -8.76 -6.32
N LYS A 223 8.57 -9.24 -6.35
CA LYS A 223 7.42 -8.37 -6.05
C LYS A 223 7.49 -7.87 -4.61
N GLU A 224 7.91 -8.72 -3.68
CA GLU A 224 8.08 -8.34 -2.27
C GLU A 224 9.19 -7.30 -2.07
N LEU A 225 10.34 -7.47 -2.73
CA LEU A 225 11.42 -6.47 -2.72
C LEU A 225 10.94 -5.11 -3.27
N LEU A 226 10.12 -5.12 -4.32
CA LEU A 226 9.53 -3.90 -4.90
C LEU A 226 8.44 -3.25 -4.01
N LEU A 227 8.03 -3.88 -2.90
CA LEU A 227 7.17 -3.22 -1.90
C LEU A 227 7.97 -2.45 -0.84
N ARG A 228 9.25 -2.78 -0.65
CA ARG A 228 10.10 -2.21 0.41
C ARG A 228 10.16 -0.68 0.41
N PRO A 229 10.26 0.02 -0.74
CA PRO A 229 10.27 1.48 -0.73
C PRO A 229 9.00 2.10 -0.13
N MET A 230 7.83 1.64 -0.54
CA MET A 230 6.56 2.16 -0.01
C MET A 230 6.42 1.89 1.49
N GLN A 231 6.92 0.74 1.95
CA GLN A 231 6.98 0.42 3.38
C GLN A 231 7.93 1.36 4.12
N ARG A 232 9.11 1.66 3.57
CA ARG A 232 10.10 2.52 4.21
C ARG A 232 9.57 3.92 4.48
N THR A 233 8.81 4.53 3.55
CA THR A 233 8.21 5.86 3.75
C THR A 233 7.35 5.93 5.03
N THR A 234 6.63 4.84 5.35
CA THR A 234 5.79 4.78 6.55
C THR A 234 6.57 4.65 7.86
N ARG A 235 7.86 4.27 7.80
CA ARG A 235 8.70 4.04 8.98
C ARG A 235 9.33 5.33 9.51
N TYR A 236 9.69 6.28 8.65
CA TYR A 236 10.34 7.52 9.08
C TYR A 236 9.53 8.30 10.13
N PRO A 237 8.21 8.51 9.97
CA PRO A 237 7.44 9.21 10.99
C PRO A 237 7.41 8.51 12.33
N LEU A 238 7.50 7.16 12.35
CA LEU A 238 7.51 6.39 13.60
C LEU A 238 8.86 6.55 14.32
N LEU A 239 9.96 6.39 13.59
CA LEU A 239 11.32 6.50 14.12
C LEU A 239 11.61 7.92 14.62
N LEU A 240 11.27 8.94 13.82
CA LEU A 240 11.46 10.34 14.18
C LEU A 240 10.57 10.77 15.35
N ARG A 241 9.34 10.23 15.46
CA ARG A 241 8.47 10.51 16.61
C ARG A 241 9.02 9.91 17.89
N GLU A 242 9.63 8.73 17.82
CA GLU A 242 10.30 8.15 18.98
C GLU A 242 11.54 8.96 19.38
N LEU A 243 12.31 9.44 18.41
CA LEU A 243 13.44 10.34 18.66
C LEU A 243 12.96 11.66 19.32
N TYR A 244 11.88 12.25 18.82
CA TYR A 244 11.28 13.47 19.36
C TYR A 244 10.87 13.31 20.83
N LYS A 245 10.27 12.17 21.20
CA LYS A 245 9.86 11.89 22.59
C LYS A 245 11.05 11.78 23.55
N ARG A 246 12.18 11.27 23.07
CA ARG A 246 13.39 11.04 23.88
C ARG A 246 14.28 12.28 23.97
N THR A 247 14.17 13.18 23.00
CA THR A 247 14.95 14.40 22.90
C THR A 247 14.42 15.47 23.87
N PRO A 248 15.25 16.05 24.75
CA PRO A 248 14.87 17.14 25.65
C PRO A 248 14.40 18.40 24.90
N ASP A 249 13.56 19.22 25.54
CA ASP A 249 13.00 20.42 24.90
C ASP A 249 14.05 21.53 24.67
N ASP A 250 15.17 21.50 25.40
CA ASP A 250 16.32 22.39 25.27
C ASP A 250 17.38 21.90 24.26
N HIS A 251 17.19 20.71 23.67
CA HIS A 251 18.12 20.14 22.71
C HIS A 251 18.00 20.85 21.34
N PRO A 252 19.12 21.18 20.66
CA PRO A 252 19.09 21.94 19.41
C PRO A 252 18.33 21.24 18.28
N ASP A 253 18.31 19.91 18.26
CA ASP A 253 17.59 19.11 17.24
C ASP A 253 16.08 19.02 17.48
N LYS A 254 15.56 19.46 18.64
CA LYS A 254 14.17 19.19 19.04
C LYS A 254 13.14 19.68 18.01
N GLU A 255 13.26 20.93 17.58
CA GLU A 255 12.35 21.53 16.60
C GLU A 255 12.56 20.95 15.20
N PHE A 256 13.81 20.69 14.80
CA PHE A 256 14.11 20.04 13.52
C PHE A 256 13.50 18.63 13.45
N ILE A 257 13.58 17.84 14.52
CA ILE A 257 12.95 16.51 14.56
C ILE A 257 11.43 16.64 14.46
N LYS A 258 10.82 17.62 15.13
CA LYS A 258 9.38 17.84 15.08
C LYS A 258 8.92 18.16 13.66
N GLU A 259 9.58 19.12 13.00
CA GLU A 259 9.30 19.46 11.61
C GLU A 259 9.54 18.27 10.68
N ALA A 260 10.58 17.47 10.92
CA ALA A 260 10.86 16.27 10.16
C ALA A 260 9.78 15.19 10.36
N VAL A 261 9.21 15.04 11.56
CA VAL A 261 8.08 14.14 11.81
C VAL A 261 6.88 14.54 10.96
N ASP A 262 6.50 15.82 10.99
CA ASP A 262 5.34 16.33 10.27
C ASP A 262 5.55 16.19 8.75
N THR A 263 6.70 16.62 8.26
CA THR A 263 7.06 16.57 6.83
C THR A 263 7.12 15.13 6.30
N MET A 264 7.78 14.21 7.01
CA MET A 264 7.83 12.81 6.58
C MET A 264 6.46 12.13 6.70
N SER A 265 5.60 12.56 7.62
CA SER A 265 4.21 12.11 7.70
C SER A 265 3.39 12.57 6.49
N GLU A 266 3.58 13.81 6.03
CA GLU A 266 2.94 14.31 4.82
C GLU A 266 3.40 13.55 3.58
N ILE A 267 4.71 13.30 3.43
CA ILE A 267 5.26 12.48 2.33
C ILE A 267 4.65 11.07 2.36
N ALA A 268 4.59 10.42 3.52
CA ALA A 268 3.99 9.10 3.66
C ALA A 268 2.51 9.08 3.23
N ASN A 269 1.74 10.10 3.62
CA ASN A 269 0.34 10.24 3.24
C ASN A 269 0.18 10.50 1.73
N LYS A 270 1.04 11.34 1.12
CA LYS A 270 1.04 11.59 -0.33
C LYS A 270 1.33 10.30 -1.12
N VAL A 271 2.33 9.53 -0.69
CA VAL A 271 2.68 8.23 -1.26
C VAL A 271 1.51 7.25 -1.18
N ASP A 272 0.86 7.14 -0.01
CA ASP A 272 -0.29 6.27 0.19
C ASP A 272 -1.48 6.67 -0.70
N LYS A 273 -1.84 7.96 -0.72
CA LYS A 273 -2.90 8.49 -1.60
C LYS A 273 -2.64 8.17 -3.07
N LYS A 274 -1.40 8.36 -3.54
CA LYS A 274 -1.00 8.07 -4.93
C LYS A 274 -1.12 6.57 -5.24
N LEU A 275 -0.70 5.70 -4.33
CA LEU A 275 -0.84 4.25 -4.49
C LEU A 275 -2.32 3.83 -4.57
N GLN A 276 -3.17 4.38 -3.71
CA GLN A 276 -4.61 4.16 -3.77
C GLN A 276 -5.21 4.65 -5.10
N SER A 277 -4.77 5.81 -5.59
CA SER A 277 -5.20 6.34 -6.90
C SER A 277 -4.84 5.37 -8.04
N ILE A 278 -3.65 4.78 -8.03
CA ILE A 278 -3.25 3.78 -9.03
C ILE A 278 -4.15 2.54 -8.96
N GLN A 279 -4.45 2.06 -7.76
CA GLN A 279 -5.36 0.93 -7.57
C GLN A 279 -6.75 1.23 -8.11
N HIS A 280 -7.30 2.40 -7.82
CA HIS A 280 -8.62 2.82 -8.32
C HIS A 280 -8.63 2.88 -9.86
N ILE A 281 -7.58 3.42 -10.48
CA ILE A 281 -7.45 3.48 -11.95
C ILE A 281 -7.37 2.07 -12.53
N ALA A 282 -6.56 1.18 -11.94
CA ALA A 282 -6.45 -0.20 -12.38
C ALA A 282 -7.79 -0.94 -12.31
N GLN A 283 -8.57 -0.72 -11.25
CA GLN A 283 -9.93 -1.26 -11.12
C GLN A 283 -10.87 -0.72 -12.21
N LEU A 284 -10.80 0.56 -12.56
CA LEU A 284 -11.61 1.12 -13.66
C LEU A 284 -11.26 0.47 -15.01
N PHE A 285 -9.98 0.31 -15.33
CA PHE A 285 -9.54 -0.38 -16.54
C PHE A 285 -9.98 -1.85 -16.56
N GLN A 286 -9.90 -2.53 -15.42
CA GLN A 286 -10.38 -3.90 -15.29
C GLN A 286 -11.89 -3.99 -15.52
N ALA A 287 -12.67 -3.11 -14.89
CA ALA A 287 -14.12 -3.04 -15.06
C ALA A 287 -14.50 -2.78 -16.53
N GLN A 288 -13.78 -1.87 -17.21
CA GLN A 288 -13.98 -1.60 -18.64
C GLN A 288 -13.69 -2.84 -19.50
N ARG A 289 -12.57 -3.52 -19.25
CA ARG A 289 -12.15 -4.71 -20.01
C ARG A 289 -13.12 -5.87 -19.84
N GLU A 290 -13.66 -6.05 -18.65
CA GLU A 290 -14.59 -7.14 -18.33
C GLU A 290 -16.04 -6.87 -18.78
N THR A 291 -16.37 -5.62 -19.16
CA THR A 291 -17.74 -5.20 -19.48
C THR A 291 -17.92 -4.96 -20.99
N ARG A 292 -18.82 -5.72 -21.62
CA ARG A 292 -19.26 -5.49 -23.01
C ARG A 292 -20.09 -4.20 -23.10
N ASP A 293 -19.90 -3.47 -24.19
CA ASP A 293 -20.63 -2.23 -24.49
C ASP A 293 -20.38 -1.13 -23.43
N CYS A 294 -19.27 -1.22 -22.69
CA CYS A 294 -18.88 -0.22 -21.69
C CYS A 294 -18.44 1.09 -22.35
N PRO A 295 -19.07 2.23 -22.02
CA PRO A 295 -18.67 3.52 -22.56
C PRO A 295 -17.23 3.88 -22.17
N ALA A 296 -16.46 4.41 -23.12
CA ALA A 296 -15.08 4.85 -22.89
C ALA A 296 -14.97 5.97 -21.83
N THR A 297 -16.08 6.69 -21.61
CA THR A 297 -16.20 7.73 -20.58
C THR A 297 -16.03 7.19 -19.16
N LEU A 298 -16.02 5.87 -18.92
CA LEU A 298 -15.67 5.28 -17.62
C LEU A 298 -14.28 5.73 -17.16
N ILE A 299 -13.30 5.77 -18.06
CA ILE A 299 -11.93 6.16 -17.75
C ILE A 299 -11.85 7.68 -17.74
N ASN A 300 -11.66 8.24 -16.55
CA ASN A 300 -11.50 9.67 -16.30
C ASN A 300 -10.43 9.83 -15.21
N ASP A 301 -9.54 10.80 -15.38
CA ASP A 301 -8.42 11.09 -14.48
C ASP A 301 -8.86 11.43 -13.05
N LYS A 302 -10.07 11.95 -12.89
CA LYS A 302 -10.65 12.33 -11.59
C LYS A 302 -11.58 11.26 -11.00
N ARG A 303 -11.88 10.19 -11.75
CA ARG A 303 -12.78 9.14 -11.30
C ARG A 303 -12.02 8.06 -10.55
N ARG A 304 -12.58 7.63 -9.41
CA ARG A 304 -12.06 6.51 -8.61
C ARG A 304 -13.14 5.45 -8.47
N CYS A 305 -12.82 4.18 -8.72
CA CYS A 305 -13.68 3.07 -8.34
C CYS A 305 -13.55 2.84 -6.84
N LEU A 306 -14.61 3.05 -6.06
CA LEU A 306 -14.58 2.98 -4.60
C LEU A 306 -14.97 1.59 -4.10
N MET A 307 -16.02 1.01 -4.67
CA MET A 307 -16.55 -0.28 -4.23
C MET A 307 -17.24 -1.03 -5.38
N GLU A 308 -17.22 -2.36 -5.29
CA GLU A 308 -17.99 -3.24 -6.14
C GLU A 308 -19.05 -3.99 -5.32
N MET A 309 -20.25 -4.18 -5.88
CA MET A 309 -21.33 -4.91 -5.22
C MET A 309 -22.02 -5.85 -6.20
N GLU A 310 -22.35 -7.06 -5.73
CA GLU A 310 -23.24 -7.96 -6.45
C GLU A 310 -24.67 -7.76 -5.96
N ALA A 311 -25.61 -7.73 -6.89
CA ALA A 311 -27.03 -7.60 -6.59
C ALA A 311 -27.86 -8.44 -7.56
N VAL A 312 -29.15 -8.60 -7.27
CA VAL A 312 -30.11 -9.23 -8.17
C VAL A 312 -31.32 -8.34 -8.38
N ASP A 313 -32.01 -8.57 -9.49
CA ASP A 313 -33.28 -7.91 -9.74
C ASP A 313 -34.33 -8.41 -8.74
N PRO A 314 -35.02 -7.51 -8.01
CA PRO A 314 -36.03 -7.91 -7.02
C PRO A 314 -37.21 -8.68 -7.63
N LYS A 315 -37.50 -8.46 -8.91
CA LYS A 315 -38.62 -9.11 -9.63
C LYS A 315 -38.18 -10.41 -10.30
N ASN A 316 -36.88 -10.56 -10.57
CA ASN A 316 -36.34 -11.73 -11.23
C ASN A 316 -34.92 -12.05 -10.73
N SER A 317 -34.80 -12.95 -9.76
CA SER A 317 -33.53 -13.35 -9.16
C SER A 317 -32.52 -14.00 -10.14
N ASN A 318 -32.96 -14.40 -11.34
CA ASN A 318 -32.06 -14.88 -12.39
C ASN A 318 -31.25 -13.74 -13.04
N ILE A 319 -31.74 -12.50 -12.93
CA ILE A 319 -31.03 -11.31 -13.39
C ILE A 319 -30.10 -10.86 -12.28
N LYS A 320 -28.79 -11.01 -12.53
CA LYS A 320 -27.74 -10.64 -11.60
C LYS A 320 -27.03 -9.40 -12.11
N TYR A 321 -26.76 -8.47 -11.21
CA TYR A 321 -26.03 -7.24 -11.46
C TYR A 321 -24.68 -7.26 -10.76
N LYS A 322 -23.71 -6.64 -11.41
CA LYS A 322 -22.47 -6.18 -10.78
C LYS A 322 -22.46 -4.65 -10.85
N LEU A 323 -22.42 -4.04 -9.68
CA LEU A 323 -22.46 -2.59 -9.49
C LEU A 323 -21.04 -2.10 -9.19
N PHE A 324 -20.62 -1.04 -9.87
CA PHE A 324 -19.34 -0.38 -9.60
C PHE A 324 -19.63 1.04 -9.13
N LEU A 325 -19.47 1.28 -7.83
CA LEU A 325 -19.60 2.60 -7.24
C LEU A 325 -18.31 3.38 -7.47
N CYS A 326 -18.39 4.42 -8.27
CA CYS A 326 -17.32 5.37 -8.47
C CYS A 326 -17.55 6.62 -7.62
N SER A 327 -16.53 7.48 -7.54
CA SER A 327 -16.57 8.76 -6.82
C SER A 327 -17.60 9.76 -7.34
N ASP A 328 -18.18 9.55 -8.52
CA ASP A 328 -19.11 10.48 -9.19
C ASP A 328 -20.30 9.79 -9.86
N LEU A 329 -20.24 8.48 -10.06
CA LEU A 329 -21.34 7.72 -10.67
C LEU A 329 -21.43 6.30 -10.11
N LEU A 330 -22.55 5.66 -10.39
CA LEU A 330 -22.76 4.22 -10.21
C LEU A 330 -22.89 3.56 -11.59
N MET A 331 -21.95 2.68 -11.92
CA MET A 331 -22.05 1.82 -13.10
C MET A 331 -22.93 0.62 -12.80
N VAL A 332 -23.99 0.42 -13.59
CA VAL A 332 -24.82 -0.77 -13.51
C VAL A 332 -24.47 -1.71 -14.65
N THR A 333 -24.11 -2.95 -14.33
CA THR A 333 -23.81 -3.99 -15.32
C THR A 333 -24.59 -5.27 -15.02
N LEU A 334 -24.93 -6.03 -16.06
CA LEU A 334 -25.51 -7.37 -15.97
C LEU A 334 -24.40 -8.42 -15.98
N VAL A 335 -24.52 -9.44 -15.14
CA VAL A 335 -23.66 -10.63 -15.20
C VAL A 335 -24.14 -11.55 -16.32
N GLU A 336 -23.30 -11.80 -17.33
CA GLU A 336 -23.65 -12.75 -18.39
C GLU A 336 -23.35 -14.18 -17.89
N LEU A 337 -24.41 -14.97 -17.68
CA LEU A 337 -24.27 -16.39 -17.35
C LEU A 337 -23.66 -17.13 -18.55
N LYS A 338 -22.67 -17.99 -18.28
CA LYS A 338 -22.09 -18.86 -19.32
C LYS A 338 -23.21 -19.66 -19.96
N ALA A 339 -23.38 -19.55 -21.27
CA ALA A 339 -24.11 -20.57 -22.01
C ALA A 339 -23.38 -21.90 -21.80
N VAL A 340 -23.97 -22.80 -21.01
CA VAL A 340 -23.60 -24.21 -20.98
C VAL A 340 -23.76 -24.71 -22.41
N GLY A 341 -22.73 -25.39 -22.94
CA GLY A 341 -22.60 -25.73 -24.35
C GLY A 341 -23.91 -26.22 -24.99
N GLY A 342 -24.40 -25.44 -25.94
CA GLY A 342 -25.50 -25.80 -26.83
C GLY A 342 -25.01 -25.66 -28.27
N LEU A 343 -25.00 -26.77 -28.99
CA LEU A 343 -24.60 -26.91 -30.38
C LEU A 343 -25.46 -26.04 -31.32
N PHE A 344 -25.18 -24.76 -31.52
CA PHE A 344 -25.60 -24.01 -32.72
C PHE A 344 -24.67 -22.82 -32.97
N ALA A 345 -23.39 -23.08 -33.24
CA ALA A 345 -22.51 -22.10 -33.86
C ALA A 345 -22.58 -22.25 -35.39
N ASN A 346 -23.66 -21.76 -35.99
CA ASN A 346 -23.69 -21.39 -37.40
C ASN A 346 -24.33 -20.01 -37.52
N ARG A 347 -23.51 -18.98 -37.32
CA ARG A 347 -23.76 -17.68 -37.93
C ARG A 347 -22.46 -17.21 -38.58
N THR A 348 -22.58 -17.04 -39.89
CA THR A 348 -21.59 -16.61 -40.86
C THR A 348 -20.96 -15.27 -40.47
N PRO A 349 -19.64 -15.08 -40.64
CA PRO A 349 -19.01 -13.79 -40.45
C PRO A 349 -19.36 -12.90 -41.65
N THR A 350 -20.12 -11.84 -41.42
CA THR A 350 -20.25 -10.76 -42.41
C THR A 350 -19.04 -9.85 -42.24
N VAL A 351 -18.22 -9.81 -43.29
CA VAL A 351 -17.02 -9.00 -43.41
C VAL A 351 -17.42 -7.53 -43.51
N ALA A 352 -16.95 -6.70 -42.59
CA ALA A 352 -16.90 -5.25 -42.77
C ALA A 352 -15.58 -4.71 -42.20
N ALA A 353 -14.76 -4.25 -43.14
CA ALA A 353 -13.46 -3.59 -43.12
C ALA A 353 -13.04 -2.79 -41.86
N GLY A 354 -11.76 -2.96 -41.48
CA GLY A 354 -10.81 -1.83 -41.43
C GLY A 354 -10.36 -1.32 -40.06
N GLY A 355 -9.36 -1.97 -39.45
CA GLY A 355 -8.51 -1.41 -38.39
C GLY A 355 -7.36 -2.36 -38.03
N PRO A 356 -6.08 -1.93 -38.07
CA PRO A 356 -4.96 -2.86 -37.96
C PRO A 356 -4.62 -3.20 -36.49
N GLY A 357 -4.73 -4.49 -36.17
CA GLY A 357 -3.62 -5.28 -35.62
C GLY A 357 -3.19 -5.10 -34.16
N GLY A 358 -3.69 -5.98 -33.30
CA GLY A 358 -2.98 -6.48 -32.12
C GLY A 358 -3.55 -7.83 -31.68
N PRO A 359 -2.76 -8.92 -31.56
CA PRO A 359 -3.26 -10.22 -31.12
C PRO A 359 -3.40 -10.21 -29.59
N GLY A 360 -4.47 -9.59 -29.10
CA GLY A 360 -4.80 -9.57 -27.67
C GLY A 360 -5.63 -10.78 -27.29
N SER A 361 -5.06 -11.64 -26.44
CA SER A 361 -5.75 -12.70 -25.68
C SER A 361 -7.17 -12.27 -25.28
N GLY A 362 -8.17 -12.79 -26.00
CA GLY A 362 -9.58 -12.46 -25.84
C GLY A 362 -10.14 -13.04 -24.54
N GLY A 363 -9.81 -12.41 -23.41
CA GLY A 363 -10.52 -12.64 -22.16
C GLY A 363 -12.01 -12.38 -22.40
N ARG A 364 -12.84 -13.43 -22.29
CA ARG A 364 -14.29 -13.29 -22.51
C ARG A 364 -14.85 -12.28 -21.51
N ARG A 365 -15.54 -11.26 -22.04
CA ARG A 365 -16.23 -10.24 -21.24
C ARG A 365 -17.26 -10.93 -20.35
N LYS A 366 -17.27 -10.59 -19.06
CA LYS A 366 -18.10 -11.21 -18.02
C LYS A 366 -19.40 -10.46 -17.78
N PHE A 367 -19.40 -9.16 -18.09
CA PHE A 367 -20.51 -8.28 -17.81
C PHE A 367 -21.01 -7.61 -19.10
N LYS A 368 -22.27 -7.16 -19.09
CA LYS A 368 -22.84 -6.27 -20.11
C LYS A 368 -23.19 -4.95 -19.45
N PHE A 369 -22.74 -3.83 -20.02
CA PHE A 369 -23.12 -2.51 -19.56
C PHE A 369 -24.65 -2.31 -19.69
N VAL A 370 -25.27 -1.74 -18.66
CA VAL A 370 -26.70 -1.42 -18.64
C VAL A 370 -26.89 0.09 -18.68
N ARG A 371 -26.37 0.79 -17.67
CA ARG A 371 -26.57 2.21 -17.51
C ARG A 371 -25.57 2.86 -16.57
N TRP A 372 -25.45 4.17 -16.71
CA TRP A 372 -24.92 5.06 -15.69
C TRP A 372 -26.05 5.59 -14.81
N ILE A 373 -25.72 5.82 -13.55
CA ILE A 373 -26.50 6.65 -12.62
C ILE A 373 -25.51 7.67 -12.07
N ASP A 374 -25.62 8.92 -12.51
CA ASP A 374 -24.85 10.03 -11.95
C ASP A 374 -25.27 10.22 -10.48
N LEU A 375 -24.30 10.30 -9.57
CA LEU A 375 -24.62 10.47 -8.15
C LEU A 375 -25.32 11.81 -7.88
N ALA A 376 -25.08 12.83 -8.72
CA ALA A 376 -25.72 14.12 -8.62
C ALA A 376 -27.23 14.07 -8.92
N ASP A 377 -27.68 13.08 -9.68
CA ASP A 377 -29.10 12.89 -10.02
C ASP A 377 -29.86 12.06 -8.99
N ILE A 378 -29.20 11.53 -7.95
CA ILE A 378 -29.88 10.71 -6.93
C ILE A 378 -30.61 11.62 -5.94
N SER A 379 -31.94 11.56 -5.96
CA SER A 379 -32.78 12.30 -5.02
C SER A 379 -32.67 11.69 -3.62
N ASP A 380 -32.82 10.36 -3.52
CA ASP A 380 -32.87 9.62 -2.27
C ASP A 380 -32.49 8.13 -2.45
N THR A 381 -32.02 7.51 -1.37
CA THR A 381 -31.68 6.09 -1.28
C THR A 381 -32.45 5.43 -0.14
N ILE A 382 -33.44 4.62 -0.48
CA ILE A 382 -34.24 3.88 0.49
C ILE A 382 -33.62 2.51 0.67
N ASP A 383 -33.20 2.24 1.90
CA ASP A 383 -32.61 0.97 2.32
C ASP A 383 -33.61 0.22 3.20
N ASP A 384 -34.11 -0.92 2.72
CA ASP A 384 -34.91 -1.86 3.49
C ASP A 384 -34.03 -3.07 3.86
N PRO A 385 -33.46 -3.10 5.07
CA PRO A 385 -32.59 -4.20 5.49
C PRO A 385 -33.35 -5.52 5.66
N THR A 386 -34.65 -5.48 5.99
CA THR A 386 -35.49 -6.68 6.14
C THR A 386 -35.79 -7.34 4.81
N ALA A 387 -36.04 -6.56 3.77
CA ALA A 387 -36.24 -7.06 2.41
C ALA A 387 -34.93 -7.20 1.61
N GLU A 388 -33.79 -6.85 2.21
CA GLU A 388 -32.47 -6.77 1.58
C GLU A 388 -32.44 -5.85 0.35
N LEU A 389 -33.33 -4.86 0.31
CA LEU A 389 -33.65 -4.07 -0.88
C LEU A 389 -33.03 -2.68 -0.78
N LEU A 390 -32.27 -2.29 -1.80
CA LEU A 390 -31.84 -0.91 -2.03
C LEU A 390 -32.66 -0.33 -3.19
N ARG A 391 -33.38 0.76 -2.93
CA ARG A 391 -34.08 1.54 -3.95
C ARG A 391 -33.41 2.90 -4.11
N ILE A 392 -32.95 3.19 -5.31
CA ILE A 392 -32.35 4.47 -5.70
C ILE A 392 -33.39 5.25 -6.48
N ARG A 393 -33.80 6.41 -5.96
CA ARG A 393 -34.67 7.35 -6.67
C ARG A 393 -33.82 8.42 -7.34
N MET A 394 -34.17 8.73 -8.58
CA MET A 394 -33.46 9.67 -9.44
C MET A 394 -34.35 10.88 -9.74
N GLU A 395 -33.74 12.04 -9.86
CA GLU A 395 -34.33 13.23 -10.48
C GLU A 395 -34.20 13.14 -12.01
N GLN A 396 -34.84 14.08 -12.73
CA GLN A 396 -34.62 14.16 -14.17
C GLN A 396 -33.18 14.58 -14.45
N PRO A 397 -32.43 13.82 -15.27
CA PRO A 397 -31.04 14.14 -15.57
C PRO A 397 -30.94 15.46 -16.33
N GLY A 398 -30.03 16.33 -15.90
CA GLY A 398 -29.70 17.57 -16.62
C GLY A 398 -28.87 17.31 -17.89
N ASN A 399 -28.61 18.35 -18.67
CA ASN A 399 -27.87 18.24 -19.94
C ASN A 399 -26.44 17.69 -19.79
N ASP A 400 -25.77 17.95 -18.66
CA ASP A 400 -24.40 17.51 -18.40
C ASP A 400 -24.32 16.17 -17.64
N SER A 401 -25.47 15.55 -17.36
CA SER A 401 -25.53 14.28 -16.61
C SER A 401 -25.07 13.11 -17.48
N LEU A 402 -24.33 12.18 -16.85
CA LEU A 402 -23.98 10.91 -17.48
C LEU A 402 -25.08 9.86 -17.35
N SER A 403 -26.14 10.09 -16.55
CA SER A 403 -27.24 9.15 -16.34
C SER A 403 -27.90 8.77 -17.65
N THR A 404 -27.87 7.48 -18.01
CA THR A 404 -28.50 7.03 -19.26
C THR A 404 -29.99 6.77 -19.04
N PRO A 405 -30.85 7.12 -20.02
CA PRO A 405 -32.28 6.78 -20.01
C PRO A 405 -32.47 5.26 -19.93
N VAL A 406 -33.39 4.79 -19.09
CA VAL A 406 -33.96 3.44 -19.25
C VAL A 406 -35.30 3.57 -19.94
N MET A 407 -35.38 3.05 -21.16
CA MET A 407 -36.64 2.92 -21.89
C MET A 407 -37.32 1.62 -21.44
N THR A 408 -38.36 1.73 -20.63
CA THR A 408 -39.26 0.60 -20.30
C THR A 408 -40.56 0.78 -21.07
N ASN A 409 -40.87 -0.14 -22.00
CA ASN A 409 -42.14 -0.18 -22.74
C ASN A 409 -42.52 1.13 -23.46
N GLY A 410 -41.54 1.84 -24.02
CA GLY A 410 -41.80 3.11 -24.73
C GLY A 410 -42.18 4.29 -23.83
N GLN A 411 -42.13 4.13 -22.50
CA GLN A 411 -42.26 5.23 -21.55
C GLN A 411 -40.88 5.79 -21.18
N PRO A 412 -40.71 7.11 -21.10
CA PRO A 412 -39.42 7.73 -20.83
C PRO A 412 -39.06 7.63 -19.33
N PHE A 413 -37.83 7.15 -19.05
CA PHE A 413 -37.09 7.19 -17.77
C PHE A 413 -37.76 6.60 -16.52
N SER A 414 -37.38 5.37 -16.13
CA SER A 414 -37.63 4.91 -14.75
C SER A 414 -36.81 5.74 -13.75
N LEU A 415 -37.50 6.60 -12.99
CA LEU A 415 -36.94 7.44 -11.90
C LEU A 415 -36.66 6.63 -10.61
N ALA A 416 -36.84 5.32 -10.65
CA ALA A 416 -36.45 4.44 -9.55
C ALA A 416 -35.77 3.18 -10.09
N VAL A 417 -34.68 2.78 -9.45
CA VAL A 417 -33.98 1.51 -9.70
C VAL A 417 -33.89 0.76 -8.38
N GLU A 418 -34.10 -0.55 -8.44
CA GLU A 418 -34.14 -1.40 -7.25
C GLU A 418 -33.14 -2.55 -7.40
N PHE A 419 -32.44 -2.84 -6.32
CA PHE A 419 -31.44 -3.89 -6.24
C PHE A 419 -31.66 -4.67 -4.95
N LYS A 420 -31.80 -6.00 -5.07
CA LYS A 420 -31.76 -6.87 -3.89
C LYS A 420 -30.33 -7.35 -3.69
N MET A 421 -29.76 -7.08 -2.52
CA MET A 421 -28.35 -7.35 -2.20
C MET A 421 -28.28 -8.45 -1.14
N ASP A 422 -27.73 -9.61 -1.52
CA ASP A 422 -27.65 -10.78 -0.63
C ASP A 422 -26.94 -10.45 0.69
N THR A 423 -27.55 -10.80 1.82
CA THR A 423 -26.95 -10.65 3.16
C THR A 423 -26.60 -11.98 3.84
N GLN A 424 -26.96 -13.11 3.21
CA GLN A 424 -26.87 -14.45 3.81
C GLN A 424 -25.44 -15.01 3.81
N ALA A 425 -24.61 -14.62 2.83
CA ALA A 425 -23.23 -15.05 2.76
C ALA A 425 -22.37 -14.41 3.87
N HIS A 426 -21.32 -15.12 4.31
CA HIS A 426 -20.43 -14.62 5.36
C HIS A 426 -19.81 -13.26 4.97
N GLY A 427 -19.98 -12.27 5.84
CA GLY A 427 -19.53 -10.89 5.61
C GLY A 427 -20.34 -10.09 4.57
N ALA A 428 -21.43 -10.62 4.02
CA ALA A 428 -22.23 -9.92 3.00
C ALA A 428 -23.06 -8.77 3.59
N ALA A 429 -23.64 -8.96 4.78
CA ALA A 429 -24.32 -7.89 5.52
C ALA A 429 -23.41 -6.68 5.80
N GLN A 430 -22.16 -6.92 6.21
CA GLN A 430 -21.17 -5.86 6.44
C GLN A 430 -20.83 -5.15 5.13
N ARG A 431 -20.51 -5.90 4.07
CA ARG A 431 -20.21 -5.33 2.75
C ARG A 431 -21.34 -4.47 2.20
N ARG A 432 -22.60 -4.91 2.39
CA ARG A 432 -23.80 -4.15 2.03
C ARG A 432 -23.89 -2.84 2.81
N GLY A 433 -23.71 -2.90 4.13
CA GLY A 433 -23.71 -1.73 5.00
C GLY A 433 -22.64 -0.71 4.59
N ASP A 434 -21.43 -1.19 4.30
CA ASP A 434 -20.33 -0.36 3.82
C ASP A 434 -20.64 0.28 2.47
N PHE A 435 -21.17 -0.49 1.51
CA PHE A 435 -21.55 0.03 0.20
C PHE A 435 -22.60 1.15 0.28
N ILE A 436 -23.66 0.95 1.07
CA ILE A 436 -24.73 1.94 1.21
C ILE A 436 -24.21 3.19 1.93
N ARG A 437 -23.36 3.03 2.95
CA ARG A 437 -22.70 4.14 3.64
C ARG A 437 -21.83 4.95 2.67
N THR A 438 -20.99 4.29 1.89
CA THR A 438 -20.12 4.94 0.91
C THR A 438 -20.94 5.66 -0.16
N LEU A 439 -21.97 5.02 -0.72
CA LEU A 439 -22.87 5.62 -1.70
C LEU A 439 -23.51 6.92 -1.15
N ARG A 440 -24.06 6.88 0.06
CA ARG A 440 -24.69 8.05 0.70
C ARG A 440 -23.70 9.18 0.97
N ASN A 441 -22.48 8.83 1.40
CA ASN A 441 -21.43 9.82 1.63
C ASN A 441 -21.07 10.55 0.33
N GLU A 442 -20.84 9.82 -0.77
CA GLU A 442 -20.50 10.42 -2.06
C GLU A 442 -21.65 11.28 -2.62
N ILE A 443 -22.91 10.82 -2.53
CA ILE A 443 -24.07 11.65 -2.91
C ILE A 443 -24.09 12.96 -2.12
N LYS A 444 -23.82 12.90 -0.81
CA LYS A 444 -23.80 14.09 0.05
C LYS A 444 -22.67 15.04 -0.34
N MET A 445 -21.49 14.52 -0.68
CA MET A 445 -20.35 15.31 -1.15
C MET A 445 -20.64 16.01 -2.48
N HIS A 446 -21.26 15.32 -3.43
CA HIS A 446 -21.67 15.94 -4.71
C HIS A 446 -22.73 17.02 -4.55
N LYS A 447 -23.72 16.80 -3.66
CA LYS A 447 -24.73 17.83 -3.36
C LYS A 447 -24.11 19.08 -2.74
N LYS A 448 -23.16 18.93 -1.81
CA LYS A 448 -22.40 20.06 -1.24
C LYS A 448 -21.60 20.81 -2.30
N LYS A 449 -20.90 20.08 -3.17
CA LYS A 449 -20.12 20.68 -4.27
C LYS A 449 -21.00 21.46 -5.24
N LYS A 450 -22.19 20.95 -5.56
CA LYS A 450 -23.19 21.63 -6.40
C LYS A 450 -23.79 22.87 -5.72
N ALA A 451 -23.91 22.87 -4.40
CA ALA A 451 -24.38 24.01 -3.60
C ALA A 451 -23.33 25.12 -3.42
N GLY A 452 -22.09 24.94 -3.94
CA GLY A 452 -21.00 25.91 -3.76
C GLY A 452 -20.45 25.95 -2.34
N GLU A 453 -20.79 24.99 -1.49
CA GLU A 453 -20.13 24.82 -0.19
C GLU A 453 -18.71 24.30 -0.47
N ILE A 454 -17.71 25.14 -0.16
CA ILE A 454 -16.30 24.77 -0.29
C ILE A 454 -16.05 23.56 0.60
N VAL A 455 -15.96 22.39 -0.02
CA VAL A 455 -15.28 21.25 0.58
C VAL A 455 -13.80 21.57 0.39
N GLU A 456 -13.13 21.99 1.46
CA GLU A 456 -11.67 22.01 1.51
C GLU A 456 -11.18 20.58 1.23
N ASN A 457 -10.92 20.28 -0.04
CA ASN A 457 -10.14 19.13 -0.40
C ASN A 457 -8.67 19.53 -0.17
N ASN A 458 -8.04 18.93 0.85
CA ASN A 458 -6.59 18.84 0.98
C ASN A 458 -6.00 17.95 -0.13
N ASP A 459 -6.30 18.28 -1.38
CA ASP A 459 -5.67 17.75 -2.59
C ASP A 459 -5.00 18.95 -3.27
N PHE A 460 -3.82 19.32 -2.74
CA PHE A 460 -2.87 20.16 -3.46
C PHE A 460 -2.13 19.27 -4.47
N GLU A 461 -2.02 19.80 -5.69
CA GLU A 461 -1.46 19.21 -6.92
C GLU A 461 -0.14 18.45 -6.76
#